data_AF-A0A381R5H7-F1
#
_entry.id   AF-A0A381R5H7-F1
#
_cell.length_a   1.000
_cell.length_b   1.000
_cell.length_c   1.000
_cell.angle_alpha   90.00
_cell.angle_beta   90.00
_cell.angle_gamma   90.00
#
_symmetry.space_group_name_H-M   'P 1'
#
loop_
_entity.id
_entity.type
_entity.pdbx_description
1 polymer ?
#
loop_
_entity_poly.entity_id
_entity_poly.type
_entity_poly.pdbx_seq_one_letter_code
_entity_poly.pdbx_strand_id
1 'polypeptide(L)'
;MKFCITKTVLILSLSFLISGCKEDPERHLKLGNWYVQKGLVEEAILEFREVTRLYPDSYKELKREDFETLSKAHYNLSLMYTKKGWWNYALKEAEICFQMQPTKANYDLVTLIKQRAKLEESGS
;
A
#
# COMPACT_ATOMS: atom_id res chain seq x y z
N MET A 1 17.55 -24.12 42.51
CA MET A 1 17.94 -22.87 41.79
C MET A 1 18.04 -23.03 40.27
N LYS A 2 18.48 -24.17 39.71
CA LYS A 2 18.63 -24.36 38.24
C LYS A 2 17.32 -24.34 37.42
N PHE A 3 16.20 -24.79 38.01
CA PHE A 3 14.89 -24.88 37.34
C PHE A 3 14.21 -23.51 37.11
N CYS A 4 14.62 -22.48 37.86
CA CYS A 4 14.10 -21.12 37.69
C CYS A 4 14.77 -20.45 36.49
N ILE A 5 16.10 -20.58 36.39
CA ILE A 5 16.92 -20.00 35.31
C ILE A 5 16.52 -20.55 33.94
N THR A 6 16.25 -21.84 33.82
CA THR A 6 15.79 -22.44 32.55
C THR A 6 14.42 -21.93 32.11
N LYS A 7 13.48 -21.71 33.03
CA LYS A 7 12.18 -21.11 32.70
C LYS A 7 12.32 -19.65 32.27
N THR A 8 13.17 -18.87 32.93
CA THR A 8 13.39 -17.45 32.55
C THR A 8 14.04 -17.33 31.17
N VAL A 9 15.04 -18.18 30.88
CA VAL A 9 15.68 -18.22 29.55
C VAL A 9 14.69 -18.64 28.47
N LEU A 10 13.79 -19.60 28.76
CA LEU A 10 12.79 -20.08 27.81
C LEU A 10 11.71 -19.01 27.53
N ILE A 11 11.28 -18.26 28.55
CA ILE A 11 10.37 -17.12 28.42
C ILE A 11 11.04 -15.97 27.65
N LEU A 12 12.32 -15.67 27.92
CA LEU A 12 13.09 -14.67 27.19
C LEU A 12 13.26 -15.05 25.71
N SER A 13 13.60 -16.32 25.42
CA SER A 13 13.69 -16.81 24.05
C SER A 13 12.35 -16.76 23.32
N LEU A 14 11.25 -17.06 24.02
CA LEU A 14 9.91 -16.98 23.45
C LEU A 14 9.51 -15.51 23.18
N SER A 15 9.85 -14.59 24.08
CA SER A 15 9.60 -13.15 23.88
C SER A 15 10.42 -12.55 22.72
N PHE A 16 11.63 -13.05 22.47
CA PHE A 16 12.47 -12.64 21.35
C PHE A 16 11.91 -13.12 20.00
N LEU A 17 11.29 -14.32 19.98
CA LEU A 17 10.62 -14.85 18.79
C LEU A 17 9.35 -14.06 18.41
N ILE A 18 8.57 -13.60 19.40
CA ILE A 18 7.35 -12.81 19.16
C ILE A 18 7.68 -11.36 18.76
N SER A 19 8.90 -10.90 19.04
CA SER A 19 9.39 -9.57 18.64
C SER A 19 9.89 -9.52 17.18
N GLY A 20 9.70 -10.60 16.41
CA GLY A 20 10.04 -10.67 15.00
C GLY A 20 9.26 -9.65 14.18
N CYS A 21 9.94 -8.55 13.84
CA CYS A 21 9.61 -7.54 12.83
C CYS A 21 8.15 -7.11 12.73
N LYS A 22 7.77 -6.06 13.47
CA LYS A 22 6.61 -5.26 13.08
C LYS A 22 6.92 -4.61 11.72
N GLU A 23 6.23 -5.03 10.68
CA GLU A 23 6.37 -4.44 9.34
C GLU A 23 5.91 -2.98 9.35
N ASP A 24 6.67 -2.13 8.66
CA ASP A 24 6.49 -0.68 8.61
C ASP A 24 6.00 -0.29 7.20
N PRO A 25 4.73 0.15 7.06
CA PRO A 25 4.17 0.52 5.76
C PRO A 25 4.97 1.62 5.06
N GLU A 26 5.63 2.53 5.80
CA GLU A 26 6.40 3.61 5.19
C GLU A 26 7.64 3.07 4.45
N ARG A 27 8.22 1.96 4.91
CA ARG A 27 9.36 1.31 4.23
C ARG A 27 8.93 0.73 2.89
N HIS A 28 7.79 0.05 2.85
CA HIS A 28 7.22 -0.47 1.61
C HIS A 28 6.88 0.69 0.65
N LEU A 29 6.29 1.79 1.14
CA LEU A 29 6.03 2.97 0.29
C LEU A 29 7.32 3.54 -0.32
N LYS A 30 8.39 3.67 0.48
CA LYS A 30 9.71 4.16 0.01
C LYS A 30 10.34 3.22 -1.01
N LEU A 31 10.30 1.91 -0.76
CA LEU A 31 10.86 0.90 -1.65
C LEU A 31 10.07 0.82 -2.97
N GLY A 32 8.74 0.87 -2.92
CA GLY A 32 7.89 0.97 -4.09
C GLY A 32 8.22 2.21 -4.93
N ASN A 33 8.40 3.38 -4.31
CA ASN A 33 8.82 4.59 -5.01
C ASN A 33 10.20 4.44 -5.66
N TRP A 34 11.13 3.73 -5.02
CA TRP A 34 12.42 3.43 -5.61
C TRP A 34 12.28 2.53 -6.85
N TYR A 35 11.43 1.50 -6.80
CA TYR A 35 11.12 0.66 -7.96
C TYR A 35 10.48 1.45 -9.11
N VAL A 36 9.58 2.40 -8.79
CA VAL A 36 9.01 3.33 -9.79
C VAL A 36 10.12 4.09 -10.52
N GLN A 37 11.11 4.63 -9.79
CA GLN A 37 12.25 5.35 -10.39
C GLN A 37 13.12 4.47 -11.28
N LYS A 38 13.14 3.15 -11.03
CA LYS A 38 13.85 2.17 -11.85
C LYS A 38 13.03 1.61 -13.01
N GLY A 39 11.75 1.99 -13.12
CA GLY A 39 10.83 1.43 -14.11
C GLY A 39 10.42 -0.01 -13.81
N LEU A 40 10.68 -0.50 -12.60
CA LEU A 40 10.34 -1.84 -12.13
C LEU A 40 8.88 -1.85 -11.64
N VAL A 41 7.95 -1.91 -12.61
CA VAL A 41 6.52 -1.68 -12.37
C VAL A 41 5.90 -2.78 -11.49
N GLU A 42 6.27 -4.04 -11.69
CA GLU A 42 5.69 -5.16 -10.95
C GLU A 42 6.12 -5.14 -9.48
N GLU A 43 7.41 -4.90 -9.24
CA GLU A 43 7.99 -4.78 -7.92
C GLU A 43 7.41 -3.57 -7.18
N ALA A 44 7.20 -2.44 -7.86
CA ALA A 44 6.50 -1.30 -7.30
C ALA A 44 5.06 -1.66 -6.87
N ILE A 45 4.31 -2.41 -7.69
CA ILE A 45 2.96 -2.88 -7.35
C ILE A 45 3.00 -3.74 -6.09
N LEU A 46 3.94 -4.70 -6.00
CA LEU A 46 4.07 -5.57 -4.84
C LEU A 46 4.26 -4.74 -3.56
N GLU A 47 5.20 -3.81 -3.57
CA GLU A 47 5.48 -2.98 -2.39
C GLU A 47 4.29 -2.10 -1.99
N PHE A 48 3.62 -1.44 -2.96
CA PHE A 48 2.46 -0.62 -2.62
C PHE A 48 1.27 -1.45 -2.13
N ARG A 49 1.11 -2.70 -2.59
CA ARG A 49 0.10 -3.61 -2.05
C ARG A 49 0.42 -4.05 -0.61
N GLU A 50 1.69 -4.15 -0.24
CA GLU A 50 2.05 -4.42 1.16
C GLU A 50 1.66 -3.26 2.07
N VAL A 51 1.79 -2.00 1.60
CA VAL A 51 1.27 -0.84 2.34
C VAL A 51 -0.23 -0.98 2.61
N THR A 52 -1.02 -1.29 1.58
CA THR A 52 -2.48 -1.42 1.75
C THR A 52 -2.87 -2.64 2.58
N ARG A 53 -2.08 -3.73 2.54
CA ARG A 53 -2.28 -4.92 3.39
C ARG A 53 -2.01 -4.66 4.87
N LEU A 54 -1.04 -3.81 5.19
CA LEU A 54 -0.61 -3.55 6.57
C LEU A 54 -1.53 -2.60 7.32
N TYR A 55 -2.31 -1.79 6.61
CA TYR A 55 -3.32 -0.93 7.21
C TYR A 55 -4.67 -1.65 7.35
N PRO A 56 -5.49 -1.29 8.35
CA PRO A 56 -6.84 -1.82 8.50
C PRO A 56 -7.73 -1.40 7.32
N ASP A 57 -8.74 -2.22 7.03
CA ASP A 57 -9.71 -1.96 5.96
C ASP A 57 -10.44 -0.61 6.12
N SER A 58 -10.61 -0.13 7.37
CA SER A 58 -11.18 1.18 7.67
C SER A 58 -10.08 2.19 8.01
N TYR A 59 -9.91 3.19 7.16
CA TYR A 59 -8.92 4.25 7.35
C TYR A 59 -9.37 5.39 8.29
N LYS A 60 -10.60 5.34 8.82
CA LYS A 60 -11.21 6.45 9.59
C LYS A 60 -10.49 6.77 10.89
N GLU A 61 -9.91 5.76 11.52
CA GLU A 61 -9.20 5.87 12.80
C GLU A 61 -7.68 5.96 12.62
N LEU A 62 -7.20 6.07 11.38
CA LEU A 62 -5.77 6.21 11.13
C LEU A 62 -5.27 7.57 11.61
N LYS A 63 -4.07 7.54 12.20
CA LYS A 63 -3.32 8.76 12.45
C LYS A 63 -3.00 9.44 11.12
N ARG A 64 -2.78 10.75 11.17
CA ARG A 64 -2.50 11.56 9.98
C ARG A 64 -1.38 10.97 9.09
N GLU A 65 -0.29 10.53 9.71
CA GLU A 65 0.86 9.94 9.01
C GLU A 65 0.51 8.64 8.29
N ASP A 66 -0.26 7.77 8.95
CA ASP A 66 -0.71 6.49 8.41
C ASP A 66 -1.73 6.69 7.29
N PHE A 67 -2.66 7.63 7.49
CA PHE A 67 -3.64 8.03 6.50
C PHE A 67 -2.98 8.56 5.23
N GLU A 68 -1.94 9.38 5.37
CA GLU A 68 -1.17 9.91 4.25
C GLU A 68 -0.38 8.82 3.53
N THR A 69 0.23 7.90 4.28
CA THR A 69 0.98 6.76 3.72
C THR A 69 0.07 5.84 2.92
N LEU A 70 -1.09 5.47 3.47
CA LEU A 70 -2.08 4.64 2.79
C LEU A 70 -2.64 5.34 1.54
N SER A 71 -2.99 6.62 1.64
CA SER A 71 -3.51 7.38 0.49
C SER A 71 -2.47 7.50 -0.65
N LYS A 72 -1.19 7.68 -0.32
CA LYS A 72 -0.09 7.67 -1.29
C LYS A 72 0.09 6.29 -1.94
N ALA A 73 -0.09 5.20 -1.21
CA ALA A 73 -0.02 3.86 -1.78
C ALA A 73 -1.15 3.61 -2.79
N HIS A 74 -2.40 3.98 -2.46
CA HIS A 74 -3.52 3.90 -3.41
C HIS A 74 -3.28 4.77 -4.65
N TYR A 75 -2.79 6.00 -4.48
CA TYR A 75 -2.38 6.86 -5.59
C TYR A 75 -1.35 6.16 -6.49
N ASN A 76 -0.26 5.64 -5.91
CA ASN A 76 0.80 4.99 -6.66
C ASN A 76 0.35 3.70 -7.34
N LEU A 77 -0.48 2.88 -6.70
CA LEU A 77 -1.09 1.70 -7.31
C LEU A 77 -1.92 2.07 -8.54
N SER A 78 -2.70 3.15 -8.48
CA SER A 78 -3.48 3.61 -9.65
C SER A 78 -2.59 3.95 -10.84
N LEU A 79 -1.41 4.54 -10.59
CA LEU A 79 -0.44 4.86 -11.64
C LEU A 79 0.25 3.61 -12.18
N MET A 80 0.60 2.65 -11.31
CA MET A 80 1.27 1.43 -11.74
C MET A 80 0.33 0.51 -12.52
N TYR A 81 -0.92 0.36 -12.08
CA TYR A 81 -1.93 -0.38 -12.83
C TYR A 81 -2.26 0.30 -14.17
N THR A 82 -2.25 1.63 -14.22
CA THR A 82 -2.30 2.38 -15.49
C THR A 82 -1.14 1.99 -16.42
N LYS A 83 0.09 1.89 -15.91
CA LYS A 83 1.25 1.44 -16.71
C LYS A 83 1.12 0.01 -17.21
N LYS A 84 0.38 -0.85 -16.50
CA LYS A 84 0.09 -2.24 -16.90
C LYS A 84 -1.09 -2.37 -17.86
N GLY A 85 -1.83 -1.28 -18.11
CA GLY A 85 -3.10 -1.32 -18.86
C GLY A 85 -4.22 -1.99 -18.07
N TRP A 86 -4.08 -2.15 -16.76
CA TRP A 86 -5.08 -2.78 -15.89
C TRP A 86 -6.09 -1.73 -15.41
N TRP A 87 -6.85 -1.17 -16.34
CA TRP A 87 -7.64 0.04 -16.15
C TRP A 87 -8.68 -0.06 -15.04
N ASN A 88 -9.32 -1.22 -14.87
CA ASN A 88 -10.31 -1.41 -13.80
C ASN A 88 -9.68 -1.39 -12.41
N TYR A 89 -8.50 -2.00 -12.25
CA TYR A 89 -7.74 -1.92 -11.00
C TYR A 89 -7.23 -0.50 -10.77
N ALA A 90 -6.71 0.16 -11.81
CA ALA A 90 -6.26 1.54 -11.72
C ALA A 90 -7.39 2.48 -11.26
N LEU A 91 -8.59 2.34 -11.83
CA LEU A 91 -9.74 3.17 -11.49
C LEU A 91 -10.14 2.97 -10.03
N LYS A 92 -10.22 1.71 -9.58
CA LYS A 92 -10.56 1.39 -8.19
C LYS A 92 -9.61 2.06 -7.19
N GLU A 93 -8.30 1.95 -7.44
CA GLU A 93 -7.29 2.54 -6.54
C GLU A 93 -7.32 4.08 -6.56
N ALA A 94 -7.57 4.69 -7.73
CA ALA A 94 -7.73 6.14 -7.84
C ALA A 94 -8.98 6.63 -7.10
N GLU A 95 -10.09 5.91 -7.19
CA GLU A 95 -11.34 6.24 -6.47
C GLU A 95 -11.13 6.17 -4.96
N ILE A 96 -10.45 5.14 -4.46
CA ILE A 96 -10.09 5.05 -3.02
C ILE A 96 -9.20 6.23 -2.62
N CYS A 97 -8.16 6.55 -3.40
CA CYS A 97 -7.29 7.70 -3.14
C CYS A 97 -8.09 9.01 -3.05
N PHE A 98 -9.03 9.24 -3.96
CA PHE A 98 -9.90 10.43 -3.96
C PHE A 98 -10.87 10.45 -2.77
N GLN A 99 -11.43 9.30 -2.38
CA GLN A 99 -12.29 9.20 -1.19
C GLN A 99 -11.54 9.54 0.10
N MET A 100 -10.25 9.18 0.18
CA MET A 100 -9.39 9.59 1.29
C MET A 100 -9.03 11.08 1.19
N GLN A 101 -8.51 11.51 0.04
CA GLN A 101 -8.02 12.88 -0.16
C GLN A 101 -8.76 13.53 -1.33
N PRO A 102 -9.91 14.19 -1.09
CA PRO A 102 -10.73 14.78 -2.13
C PRO A 102 -10.13 16.11 -2.61
N THR A 103 -9.05 16.02 -3.38
CA THR A 103 -8.38 17.16 -4.01
C THR A 103 -8.72 17.23 -5.50
N LYS A 104 -8.54 18.41 -6.12
CA LYS A 104 -8.70 18.56 -7.58
C LYS A 104 -7.80 17.59 -8.35
N ALA A 105 -6.55 17.42 -7.92
CA ALA A 105 -5.61 16.51 -8.58
C ALA A 105 -6.08 15.05 -8.56
N ASN A 106 -6.61 14.58 -7.42
CA ASN A 106 -7.12 13.22 -7.31
C ASN A 106 -8.43 13.03 -8.08
N TYR A 107 -9.27 14.06 -8.16
CA TYR A 107 -10.46 14.05 -9.02
C TYR A 107 -10.09 13.96 -10.51
N ASP A 108 -9.11 14.76 -10.94
CA ASP A 108 -8.62 14.75 -12.33
C ASP A 108 -8.03 13.37 -12.68
N LEU A 109 -7.27 12.76 -11.77
CA LEU A 109 -6.74 11.39 -11.91
C LEU A 109 -7.84 10.35 -12.13
N VAL A 110 -8.87 10.33 -11.26
CA VAL A 110 -10.03 9.42 -11.39
C VAL A 110 -10.69 9.61 -12.75
N THR A 111 -10.93 10.87 -13.15
CA THR A 111 -11.63 11.18 -14.39
C THR A 111 -10.85 10.70 -15.61
N LEU A 112 -9.54 10.94 -15.65
CA LEU A 112 -8.66 10.50 -16.74
C LEU A 112 -8.62 8.98 -16.86
N ILE A 113 -8.42 8.27 -15.74
CA ILE A 113 -8.39 6.80 -15.74
C ILE A 113 -9.75 6.24 -16.15
N LYS A 114 -10.86 6.82 -15.67
CA LYS A 114 -12.21 6.39 -16.03
C LYS A 114 -12.52 6.59 -17.51
N GLN A 115 -12.08 7.70 -18.10
CA GLN A 115 -12.22 7.92 -19.55
C GLN A 115 -11.45 6.88 -20.32
N ARG A 116 -10.20 6.59 -19.92
CA ARG A 116 -9.38 5.60 -20.59
C ARG A 116 -9.94 4.18 -20.45
N ALA A 117 -10.39 3.77 -19.27
CA ALA A 117 -11.00 2.47 -19.02
C ALA A 117 -12.19 2.20 -19.97
N LYS A 118 -13.08 3.19 -20.13
CA LYS A 118 -14.23 3.08 -21.04
C LYS A 118 -13.83 2.90 -22.51
N LEU A 119 -12.77 3.58 -22.96
CA LEU A 119 -12.29 3.44 -24.34
C LEU A 119 -11.81 2.02 -24.62
N GLU A 120 -11.11 1.42 -23.66
CA GLU A 120 -10.53 0.08 -23.77
C GLU A 120 -11.62 -1.00 -23.72
N GLU A 121 -12.65 -0.81 -22.89
CA GLU A 121 -13.85 -1.65 -22.88
C GLU A 121 -14.63 -1.57 -24.20
N SER A 122 -14.70 -0.40 -24.84
CA SER A 122 -15.41 -0.21 -26.11
C SER A 122 -14.66 -0.71 -27.35
N GLY A 123 -13.34 -0.91 -27.24
CA GLY A 123 -12.47 -1.34 -28.33
C GLY A 123 -12.10 -2.83 -28.30
N SER A 124 -12.56 -3.57 -27.30
CA SER A 124 -12.38 -5.02 -27.14
C SER A 124 -13.61 -5.79 -27.64
#